data_AF-A0A397SIY6-F1
#
_entry.id   AF-A0A397SIY6-F1
#
_cell.length_a   1.000
_cell.length_b   1.000
_cell.length_c   1.000
_cell.angle_alpha   90.00
_cell.angle_beta   90.00
_cell.angle_gamma   90.00
#
_symmetry.space_group_name_H-M   'P 1'
#
loop_
_entity.id
_entity.type
_entity.pdbx_description
1 polymer ?
#
loop_
_entity_poly.entity_id
_entity_poly.type
_entity_poly.pdbx_seq_one_letter_code
_entity_poly.pdbx_strand_id
1 'polypeptide(L)'
;MSSNLLDEPNKKLKINISKDDENFLKNFSKDFYCKIIETNDFNNFEKFSIEWIKSYLDNSKNPKNILELMKNHEQSKVWFTILIGFFYRLGIGCDIDKEETRELYLLAINNEIDKDKDTFDSLINKKHYYRKIFIIIIILL
;
A
#
# COMPACT_ATOMS: atom_id res chain seq x y z
N MET A 1 16.89 13.87 -43.62
CA MET A 1 16.59 12.42 -43.56
C MET A 1 17.67 11.74 -42.74
N SER A 2 17.27 10.70 -41.99
CA SER A 2 17.98 9.98 -40.91
C SER A 2 18.10 10.75 -39.59
N SER A 3 17.73 10.20 -38.43
CA SER A 3 17.12 8.90 -38.11
C SER A 3 16.57 9.01 -36.69
N ASN A 4 15.36 8.50 -36.50
CA ASN A 4 14.68 8.39 -35.22
C ASN A 4 15.57 7.65 -34.20
N LEU A 5 15.99 8.34 -33.13
CA LEU A 5 16.28 7.67 -31.87
C LEU A 5 14.94 7.46 -31.19
N LEU A 6 14.50 6.21 -31.25
CA LEU A 6 13.35 5.69 -30.53
C LEU A 6 13.60 5.87 -29.02
N ASP A 7 13.02 6.93 -28.46
CA ASP A 7 12.59 6.90 -27.05
C ASP A 7 11.45 5.88 -26.96
N GLU A 8 11.79 4.61 -26.75
CA GLU A 8 10.79 3.64 -26.30
C GLU A 8 10.30 4.07 -24.90
N PRO A 9 9.01 4.37 -24.72
CA PRO A 9 8.48 4.61 -23.40
C PRO A 9 8.52 3.28 -22.64
N ASN A 10 9.36 3.22 -21.60
CA ASN A 10 9.38 2.23 -20.52
C ASN A 10 8.20 1.27 -20.59
N LYS A 11 8.38 0.15 -21.30
CA LYS A 11 7.39 -0.92 -21.40
C LYS A 11 7.30 -1.53 -20.01
N LYS A 12 6.39 -0.98 -19.19
CA LYS A 12 6.05 -1.50 -17.87
C LYS A 12 5.77 -2.98 -18.07
N LEU A 13 6.73 -3.83 -17.66
CA LEU A 13 6.65 -5.27 -17.89
C LEU A 13 5.38 -5.70 -17.19
N LYS A 14 4.36 -6.11 -17.97
CA LYS A 14 3.09 -6.59 -17.41
C LYS A 14 3.41 -7.95 -16.80
N ILE A 15 3.90 -7.95 -15.57
CA ILE A 15 4.22 -9.15 -14.82
C ILE A 15 2.88 -9.84 -14.59
N ASN A 16 2.72 -10.98 -15.26
CA ASN A 16 1.53 -11.80 -15.10
C ASN A 16 1.67 -12.50 -13.74
N ILE A 17 1.11 -11.89 -12.70
CA ILE A 17 1.08 -12.45 -11.36
C ILE A 17 0.28 -13.75 -11.35
N SER A 18 0.74 -14.74 -10.59
CA SER A 18 0.01 -16.00 -10.45
C SER A 18 -1.31 -15.77 -9.72
N LYS A 19 -2.32 -16.62 -9.96
CA LYS A 19 -3.59 -16.54 -9.23
C LYS A 19 -3.40 -16.70 -7.72
N ASP A 20 -2.40 -17.47 -7.31
CA ASP A 20 -2.07 -17.68 -5.91
C ASP A 20 -1.43 -16.43 -5.29
N ASP A 21 -0.56 -15.73 -6.02
CA ASP A 21 -0.01 -14.45 -5.58
C ASP A 21 -1.08 -13.35 -5.53
N GLU A 22 -1.96 -13.29 -6.52
CA GLU A 22 -3.12 -12.39 -6.53
C GLU A 22 -4.00 -12.58 -5.28
N ASN A 23 -4.38 -13.83 -5.00
CA ASN A 23 -5.20 -14.16 -3.83
C ASN A 23 -4.46 -13.85 -2.52
N PHE A 24 -3.17 -14.16 -2.46
CA PHE A 24 -2.33 -13.83 -1.32
C PHE A 24 -2.29 -12.32 -1.07
N LEU A 25 -2.01 -11.50 -2.09
CA LEU A 25 -1.92 -10.05 -1.94
C LEU A 25 -3.25 -9.42 -1.52
N LYS A 26 -4.37 -9.92 -2.05
CA LYS A 26 -5.72 -9.51 -1.64
C LYS A 26 -5.98 -9.78 -0.17
N ASN A 27 -5.67 -10.99 0.30
CA ASN A 27 -5.87 -11.37 1.70
C ASN A 27 -4.94 -10.57 2.62
N PHE A 28 -3.64 -10.49 2.28
CA PHE A 28 -2.66 -9.74 3.04
C PHE A 28 -3.08 -8.27 3.20
N SER A 29 -3.50 -7.64 2.10
CA SER A 29 -3.94 -6.24 2.10
C SER A 29 -5.20 -6.04 2.94
N LYS A 30 -6.21 -6.89 2.75
CA LYS A 30 -7.45 -6.86 3.54
C LYS A 30 -7.17 -6.98 5.04
N ASP A 31 -6.36 -7.96 5.44
CA ASP A 31 -6.05 -8.22 6.84
C ASP A 31 -5.27 -7.07 7.46
N PHE A 32 -4.33 -6.47 6.72
CA PHE A 32 -3.60 -5.29 7.16
C PHE A 32 -4.52 -4.08 7.37
N TYR A 33 -5.45 -3.81 6.45
CA TYR A 33 -6.43 -2.73 6.63
C TYR A 33 -7.38 -3.00 7.81
N CYS A 34 -7.79 -4.25 8.04
CA CYS A 34 -8.54 -4.61 9.25
C CYS A 34 -7.75 -4.25 10.52
N LYS A 35 -6.45 -4.55 10.57
CA LYS A 35 -5.59 -4.17 11.70
C LYS A 35 -5.51 -2.66 11.92
N ILE A 36 -5.39 -1.89 10.85
CA ILE A 36 -5.44 -0.41 10.88
C ILE A 36 -6.76 0.06 11.49
N ILE A 37 -7.90 -0.54 11.11
CA ILE A 37 -9.22 -0.09 11.56
C ILE A 37 -9.50 -0.49 13.00
N GLU A 38 -9.07 -1.69 13.39
CA GLU A 38 -9.31 -2.28 14.72
C GLU A 38 -8.36 -1.74 15.79
N THR A 39 -7.20 -1.18 15.40
CA THR A 39 -6.26 -0.65 16.38
C THR A 39 -6.81 0.57 17.10
N ASN A 40 -6.68 0.56 18.42
CA ASN A 40 -6.92 1.72 19.29
C ASN A 40 -5.61 2.20 19.95
N ASP A 41 -4.52 1.45 19.80
CA ASP A 41 -3.20 1.77 20.34
C ASP A 41 -2.28 2.20 19.19
N PHE A 42 -2.33 3.50 18.90
CA PHE A 42 -1.51 4.09 17.84
C PHE A 42 -0.04 4.20 18.22
N ASN A 43 0.27 4.29 19.53
CA ASN A 43 1.64 4.44 20.02
C ASN A 43 2.45 3.17 19.75
N ASN A 44 1.83 1.99 19.86
CA ASN A 44 2.46 0.71 19.60
C ASN A 44 2.12 0.12 18.23
N PHE A 45 1.39 0.85 17.39
CA PHE A 45 0.89 0.33 16.12
C PHE A 45 2.01 -0.20 15.22
N GLU A 46 3.09 0.57 15.04
CA GLU A 46 4.23 0.15 14.21
C GLU A 46 4.83 -1.17 14.68
N LYS A 47 5.08 -1.28 16.00
CA LYS A 47 5.64 -2.49 16.60
C LYS A 47 4.74 -3.70 16.33
N PHE A 48 3.44 -3.57 16.60
CA PHE A 48 2.48 -4.66 16.38
C PHE A 48 2.33 -5.01 14.91
N SER A 49 2.37 -4.03 14.01
CA SER A 49 2.35 -4.28 12.57
C SER A 49 3.61 -4.99 12.09
N ILE A 50 4.79 -4.65 12.59
CA ILE A 50 6.04 -5.35 12.25
C ILE A 50 5.96 -6.82 12.68
N GLU A 51 5.54 -7.05 13.93
CA GLU A 51 5.38 -8.41 14.48
C GLU A 51 4.36 -9.20 13.66
N TRP A 52 3.22 -8.58 13.32
CA TRP A 52 2.19 -9.19 12.50
C TRP A 52 2.67 -9.50 11.08
N ILE A 53 3.34 -8.56 10.39
CA ILE A 53 3.88 -8.80 9.04
C ILE A 53 4.89 -9.95 9.07
N LYS A 54 5.80 -9.96 10.05
CA LYS A 54 6.78 -11.06 10.19
C LYS A 54 6.10 -12.41 10.36
N SER A 55 5.07 -12.48 11.22
CA SER A 55 4.30 -13.71 11.43
C SER A 55 3.43 -14.09 10.23
N TYR A 56 2.87 -13.13 9.50
CA TYR A 56 2.05 -13.40 8.32
C TYR A 56 2.89 -13.96 7.17
N LEU A 57 4.11 -13.45 7.02
CA LEU A 57 5.03 -13.83 5.94
C LEU A 57 5.86 -15.07 6.25
N ASP A 58 5.78 -15.60 7.50
CA ASP A 58 6.38 -16.83 8.04
C ASP A 58 7.09 -17.68 6.97
N ASN A 59 8.43 -17.73 6.95
CA ASN A 59 9.36 -18.53 6.09
C ASN A 59 8.97 -18.80 4.61
N SER A 60 7.87 -18.27 4.11
CA SER A 60 7.14 -18.72 2.93
C SER A 60 7.23 -17.68 1.83
N LYS A 61 7.21 -16.39 2.20
CA LYS A 61 7.41 -15.28 1.26
C LYS A 61 8.36 -14.23 1.83
N ASN A 62 9.45 -13.99 1.11
CA ASN A 62 10.41 -12.94 1.44
C ASN A 62 9.71 -11.55 1.37
N PRO A 63 9.80 -10.69 2.39
CA PRO A 63 9.16 -9.37 2.38
C PRO A 63 9.55 -8.50 1.17
N LYS A 64 10.79 -8.64 0.67
CA LYS A 64 11.25 -7.97 -0.55
C LYS A 64 10.47 -8.41 -1.78
N ASN A 65 10.19 -9.70 -1.91
CA ASN A 65 9.40 -10.23 -3.02
C ASN A 65 7.94 -9.77 -2.94
N ILE A 66 7.38 -9.70 -1.73
CA ILE A 66 6.02 -9.17 -1.53
C ILE A 66 5.94 -7.69 -1.92
N LEU A 67 6.94 -6.90 -1.53
CA LEU A 67 7.02 -5.51 -1.93
C LEU A 67 7.07 -5.36 -3.45
N GLU A 68 7.89 -6.16 -4.13
CA GLU A 68 8.00 -6.15 -5.58
C GLU A 68 6.70 -6.56 -6.27
N LEU A 69 6.03 -7.61 -5.77
CA LEU A 69 4.70 -8.02 -6.24
C LEU A 69 3.68 -6.89 -6.09
N MET A 70 3.63 -6.21 -4.94
CA MET A 70 2.74 -5.08 -4.71
C MET A 70 3.04 -3.89 -5.65
N LYS A 71 4.31 -3.57 -5.90
CA LYS A 71 4.70 -2.46 -6.80
C LYS A 71 4.35 -2.74 -8.26
N ASN A 72 4.48 -3.98 -8.69
CA ASN A 72 4.28 -4.39 -10.07
C ASN A 72 2.82 -4.73 -10.42
N HIS A 73 1.97 -4.89 -9.40
CA HIS A 73 0.55 -5.18 -9.58
C HIS A 73 -0.19 -4.06 -10.34
N GLU A 74 -1.17 -4.42 -11.17
CA GLU A 74 -1.88 -3.44 -12.01
C GLU A 74 -2.70 -2.43 -11.17
N GLN A 75 -3.33 -2.88 -10.07
CA GLN A 75 -4.03 -2.04 -9.08
C GLN A 75 -3.11 -1.47 -7.97
N SER A 76 -1.78 -1.50 -8.14
CA SER A 76 -0.82 -1.11 -7.10
C SER A 76 -1.15 0.24 -6.43
N LYS A 77 -1.38 1.27 -7.26
CA LYS A 77 -1.68 2.64 -6.82
C LYS A 77 -2.97 2.76 -5.99
N VAL A 78 -3.89 1.80 -6.12
CA VAL A 78 -5.19 1.83 -5.44
C VAL A 78 -5.22 0.92 -4.23
N TRP A 79 -4.62 -0.28 -4.30
CA TRP A 79 -4.73 -1.29 -3.25
C TRP A 79 -3.56 -1.26 -2.26
N PHE A 80 -2.36 -0.95 -2.74
CA PHE A 80 -1.14 -1.20 -1.99
C PHE A 80 -0.35 0.05 -1.62
N THR A 81 -0.74 1.24 -2.08
CA THR A 81 0.02 2.48 -1.83
C THR A 81 0.34 2.70 -0.34
N ILE A 82 -0.63 2.53 0.56
CA ILE A 82 -0.42 2.67 2.01
C ILE A 82 0.53 1.58 2.53
N LEU A 83 0.34 0.33 2.12
CA LEU A 83 1.19 -0.81 2.47
C LEU A 83 2.64 -0.63 2.00
N ILE A 84 2.84 -0.17 0.77
CA ILE A 84 4.17 0.11 0.20
C ILE A 84 4.84 1.22 1.00
N GLY A 85 4.13 2.31 1.30
CA GLY A 85 4.65 3.40 2.13
C GLY A 85 5.04 2.92 3.53
N PHE A 86 4.28 1.98 4.09
CA PHE A 86 4.57 1.33 5.37
C PHE A 86 5.83 0.45 5.32
N PHE A 87 6.06 -0.27 4.23
CA PHE A 87 7.28 -1.05 4.04
C PHE A 87 8.52 -0.15 3.99
N TYR A 88 8.46 0.96 3.26
CA TYR A 88 9.56 1.95 3.22
C TYR A 88 9.74 2.66 4.56
N ARG A 89 8.68 2.97 5.31
CA ARG A 89 8.78 3.63 6.61
C ARG A 89 9.58 2.78 7.61
N LEU A 90 9.35 1.46 7.58
CA LEU A 90 9.85 0.52 8.57
C LEU A 90 11.04 -0.31 8.09
N GLY A 91 11.48 -0.13 6.84
CA GLY A 91 12.58 -0.90 6.25
C GLY A 91 12.24 -2.39 6.08
N ILE A 92 10.99 -2.71 5.76
CA ILE A 92 10.54 -4.09 5.57
C ILE A 92 10.82 -4.49 4.13
N GLY A 93 11.80 -5.38 3.93
CA GLY A 93 12.18 -5.85 2.58
C GLY A 93 12.82 -4.79 1.68
N CYS A 94 13.12 -3.62 2.22
CA CYS A 94 13.76 -2.48 1.54
C CYS A 94 14.48 -1.59 2.55
N ASP A 95 15.26 -0.62 2.06
CA ASP A 95 15.84 0.42 2.90
C ASP A 95 14.78 1.44 3.34
N ILE A 96 15.01 2.08 4.48
CA ILE A 96 14.11 3.13 4.96
C ILE A 96 14.17 4.34 4.04
N ASP A 97 13.04 4.74 3.47
CA ASP A 97 12.94 5.90 2.59
C ASP A 97 11.78 6.82 3.03
N LYS A 98 12.13 7.89 3.73
CA LYS A 98 11.14 8.82 4.30
C LYS A 98 10.45 9.68 3.24
N GLU A 99 11.17 10.05 2.18
CA GLU A 99 10.59 10.91 1.14
C GLU A 99 9.60 10.10 0.30
N GLU A 100 9.97 8.90 -0.13
CA GLU A 100 9.07 7.98 -0.84
C GLU A 100 7.86 7.62 0.03
N THR A 101 8.04 7.34 1.33
CA THR A 101 6.92 7.13 2.26
C THR A 101 5.95 8.31 2.26
N ARG A 102 6.47 9.55 2.36
CA ARG A 102 5.64 10.77 2.36
C ARG A 102 4.85 10.90 1.06
N GLU A 103 5.50 10.70 -0.07
CA GLU A 103 4.87 10.79 -1.39
C GLU A 103 3.75 9.75 -1.56
N LEU A 104 3.99 8.51 -1.13
CA LEU A 104 2.98 7.44 -1.17
C LEU A 104 1.79 7.76 -0.27
N TYR A 105 2.00 8.31 0.91
CA TYR A 105 0.91 8.69 1.81
C TYR A 105 0.09 9.87 1.28
N LEU A 106 0.74 10.88 0.69
CA LEU A 106 0.05 11.96 -0.01
C LEU A 106 -0.75 11.43 -1.21
N LEU A 107 -0.19 10.51 -1.99
CA LEU A 107 -0.88 9.87 -3.10
C LEU A 107 -2.10 9.08 -2.61
N ALA A 108 -1.99 8.34 -1.50
CA ALA A 108 -3.10 7.61 -0.92
C ALA A 108 -4.24 8.55 -0.51
N ILE A 109 -3.93 9.67 0.16
CA ILE A 109 -4.91 10.70 0.53
C ILE A 109 -5.63 11.23 -0.72
N ASN A 110 -4.89 11.60 -1.77
CA ASN A 110 -5.47 12.13 -2.99
C ASN A 110 -6.37 11.11 -3.70
N ASN A 111 -5.95 9.85 -3.77
CA ASN A 111 -6.73 8.76 -4.38
C ASN A 111 -8.04 8.50 -3.62
N GLU A 112 -8.09 8.71 -2.30
CA GLU A 112 -9.32 8.58 -1.52
C GLU A 112 -10.25 9.79 -1.71
N ILE A 113 -9.69 11.01 -1.73
CA ILE A 113 -10.48 12.23 -1.98
C ILE A 113 -11.19 12.17 -3.34
N ASP A 114 -10.53 11.61 -4.36
CA ASP A 114 -11.13 11.48 -5.70
C ASP A 114 -12.25 10.43 -5.78
N LYS A 115 -12.26 9.41 -4.90
CA LYS A 115 -13.34 8.39 -4.83
C LYS A 115 -14.59 8.90 -4.10
N ASP A 116 -14.44 9.88 -3.22
CA ASP A 116 -15.54 10.43 -2.38
C ASP A 116 -16.39 11.49 -3.09
N LYS A 117 -16.16 11.74 -4.39
CA LYS A 117 -17.01 12.64 -5.20
C LYS A 117 -18.39 12.05 -5.54
N ASP A 118 -18.61 10.75 -5.33
CA ASP A 118 -19.89 10.09 -5.60
C ASP A 118 -20.74 9.85 -4.32
N THR A 119 -21.71 10.75 -4.11
CA THR A 119 -22.93 10.69 -3.27
C THR A 119 -22.85 10.75 -1.73
N PHE A 120 -23.60 11.72 -1.17
CA PHE A 120 -23.66 12.13 0.25
C PHE A 120 -24.05 11.03 1.25
N ASP A 121 -24.88 10.06 0.85
CA ASP A 121 -25.35 8.98 1.74
C ASP A 121 -24.31 7.85 1.93
N SER A 122 -23.33 7.73 1.01
CA SER A 122 -22.18 6.83 1.18
C SER A 122 -21.22 7.33 2.28
N LEU A 123 -21.25 8.64 2.57
CA LEU A 123 -20.24 9.33 3.38
C LEU A 123 -20.30 9.02 4.88
N ILE A 124 -21.43 8.61 5.46
CA ILE A 124 -21.54 8.48 6.94
C ILE A 124 -20.89 7.19 7.46
N ASN A 125 -21.09 6.05 6.78
CA ASN A 125 -20.45 4.78 7.15
C ASN A 125 -18.99 4.68 6.65
N LYS A 126 -18.69 5.26 5.49
CA LYS A 126 -17.31 5.45 5.00
C LYS A 126 -16.52 6.46 5.83
N LYS A 127 -17.17 7.47 6.43
CA LYS A 127 -16.49 8.48 7.26
C LYS A 127 -15.72 7.86 8.41
N HIS A 128 -16.27 6.88 9.13
CA HIS A 128 -15.52 6.26 10.24
C HIS A 128 -14.31 5.46 9.75
N TYR A 129 -14.46 4.74 8.64
CA TYR A 129 -13.40 3.99 7.98
C TYR A 129 -12.28 4.91 7.47
N TYR A 130 -12.62 5.91 6.67
CA TYR A 130 -11.65 6.86 6.12
C TYR A 130 -11.10 7.82 7.16
N ARG A 131 -11.88 8.21 8.18
CA ARG A 131 -11.37 9.03 9.28
C ARG A 131 -10.34 8.27 10.10
N LYS A 132 -10.49 6.95 10.30
CA LYS A 132 -9.45 6.13 10.97
C LYS A 132 -8.20 5.99 10.11
N ILE A 133 -8.34 5.68 8.81
CA ILE A 133 -7.21 5.62 7.87
C ILE A 133 -6.50 6.98 7.77
N PHE A 134 -7.25 8.07 7.67
CA PHE A 134 -6.74 9.44 7.61
C PHE A 134 -6.03 9.86 8.91
N ILE A 135 -6.59 9.51 10.08
CA ILE A 135 -5.92 9.71 11.38
C ILE A 135 -4.61 8.92 11.45
N ILE A 136 -4.58 7.69 10.95
CA ILE A 136 -3.36 6.86 10.94
C ILE A 136 -2.32 7.43 9.96
N ILE A 137 -2.72 7.87 8.77
CA ILE A 137 -1.80 8.51 7.83
C ILE A 137 -1.20 9.80 8.42
N ILE A 138 -1.98 10.59 9.17
CA ILE A 138 -1.47 11.79 9.87
C ILE A 138 -0.49 11.43 11.00
N ILE A 139 -0.74 10.35 11.75
CA ILE A 139 0.21 9.86 12.78
C ILE A 139 1.48 9.28 12.13
N LEU A 140 1.38 8.84 10.87
CA LEU A 140 2.48 8.28 10.09
C LEU A 140 3.12 9.29 9.10
N LEU A 141 2.87 10.59 9.21
CA LEU A 141 3.60 11.65 8.50
C LEU A 141 4.56 12.36 9.45
#